data_AF-A0A327VU36-F1
#
_entry.id   AF-A0A327VU36-F1
#
_cell.length_a   1.000
_cell.length_b   1.000
_cell.length_c   1.000
_cell.angle_alpha   90.00
_cell.angle_beta   90.00
_cell.angle_gamma   90.00
#
_symmetry.space_group_name_H-M   'P 1'
#
loop_
_entity.id
_entity.type
_entity.pdbx_description
1 polymer ?
#
loop_
_entity_poly.entity_id
_entity_poly.type
_entity_poly.pdbx_seq_one_letter_code
_entity_poly.pdbx_strand_id
1 'polypeptide(L)'
;MVERGRDEQHRVASSLELFFDLCFVVAVAQGGVELVHAIAEGHTGSGVINYARIFFAIWWAWMNFTWFASAYDNDDVIYRVVTLVQIAGVLVLAAGVSRAFEDDDFTIVWLGYLIMRVAMAAHWLRAARSSSGAERKVALRYAGGVLVCQVGWLALMLTPDWAVQSWIFLAMAVLEMCVPVFAERDRQTSWHAHHIAERYGLFTIIVIGETIAAATVAVKSGIQEHDALGELLPIAAGGLLIVFAAWWIYFAVPIHDRLHDNRQAFVWGYGHYLIFASAAAIGAGIEVAVEQAVGEAHLSRTAASAAVTVPCAVFLVMVWALHARFFKVGLAQQLTLPVSALAVLACTFAGHWAVLAAGIVTTVTVAVGTALSARGGRKEQEAQAASW
;
A
#
# COMPACT_ATOMS: atom_id res chain seq x y z
N MET A 1 4.97 -1.43 29.15
CA MET A 1 4.53 -2.19 27.97
C MET A 1 5.16 -3.57 28.06
N VAL A 2 4.35 -4.61 28.11
CA VAL A 2 4.83 -5.99 28.11
C VAL A 2 4.76 -6.50 26.68
N GLU A 3 5.80 -7.18 26.21
CA GLU A 3 5.82 -7.82 24.90
C GLU A 3 4.78 -8.96 24.83
N ARG A 4 3.98 -8.99 23.77
CA ARG A 4 2.92 -10.01 23.60
C ARG A 4 3.45 -11.27 22.91
N GLY A 5 3.10 -12.46 23.42
CA GLY A 5 3.66 -13.72 22.93
C GLY A 5 3.07 -14.17 21.60
N ARG A 6 3.89 -14.65 20.64
CA ARG A 6 3.49 -14.98 19.25
C ARG A 6 2.27 -15.90 19.10
N ASP A 7 1.98 -16.74 20.10
CA ASP A 7 0.94 -17.77 20.08
C ASP A 7 -0.42 -17.35 20.68
N GLU A 8 -0.63 -16.07 21.00
CA GLU A 8 -1.94 -15.58 21.52
C GLU A 8 -3.06 -15.87 20.51
N GLN A 9 -4.04 -16.69 20.92
CA GLN A 9 -5.19 -17.04 20.09
C GLN A 9 -6.17 -15.86 19.99
N HIS A 10 -6.71 -15.60 18.80
CA HIS A 10 -7.70 -14.54 18.52
C HIS A 10 -7.22 -13.10 18.71
N ARG A 11 -5.98 -12.80 18.35
CA ARG A 11 -5.53 -11.41 18.25
C ARG A 11 -6.08 -10.73 16.99
N VAL A 12 -7.10 -9.89 17.18
CA VAL A 12 -7.79 -9.11 16.14
C VAL A 12 -7.32 -7.65 16.18
N ALA A 13 -7.38 -6.95 15.04
CA ALA A 13 -7.10 -5.53 14.96
C ALA A 13 -8.05 -4.70 15.85
N SER A 14 -7.49 -3.75 16.61
CA SER A 14 -8.29 -2.88 17.50
C SER A 14 -9.02 -1.77 16.72
N SER A 15 -10.07 -1.19 17.31
CA SER A 15 -10.75 -0.03 16.71
C SER A 15 -9.83 1.18 16.57
N LEU A 16 -8.85 1.34 17.45
CA LEU A 16 -7.85 2.41 17.37
C LEU A 16 -6.90 2.20 16.18
N GLU A 17 -6.47 0.95 15.97
CA GLU A 17 -5.66 0.53 14.83
C GLU A 17 -6.41 0.82 13.50
N LEU A 18 -7.69 0.46 13.42
CA LEU A 18 -8.52 0.80 12.26
C LEU A 18 -8.69 2.31 12.05
N PHE A 19 -8.89 3.08 13.12
CA PHE A 19 -8.97 4.54 13.04
C PHE A 19 -7.65 5.16 12.55
N PHE A 20 -6.52 4.64 13.01
CA PHE A 20 -5.19 5.02 12.52
C PHE A 20 -5.06 4.78 11.01
N ASP A 21 -5.49 3.61 10.52
CA ASP A 21 -5.46 3.29 9.08
C ASP A 21 -6.28 4.25 8.24
N LEU A 22 -7.47 4.61 8.74
CA LEU A 22 -8.36 5.55 8.08
C LEU A 22 -7.74 6.95 7.98
N CYS A 23 -7.00 7.40 9.00
CA CYS A 23 -6.28 8.67 8.91
C CYS A 23 -5.08 8.60 7.96
N PHE A 24 -4.40 7.46 7.89
CA PHE A 24 -3.27 7.27 6.97
C PHE A 24 -3.70 7.21 5.50
N VAL A 25 -4.88 6.66 5.19
CA VAL A 25 -5.36 6.64 3.80
C VAL A 25 -5.63 8.04 3.26
N VAL A 26 -5.97 9.02 4.10
CA VAL A 26 -6.12 10.42 3.66
C VAL A 26 -4.82 10.94 3.04
N ALA A 27 -3.67 10.66 3.64
CA ALA A 27 -2.37 11.04 3.06
C ALA A 27 -2.07 10.29 1.75
N VAL A 28 -2.47 9.01 1.66
CA VAL A 28 -2.36 8.23 0.42
C VAL A 28 -3.23 8.83 -0.68
N ALA A 29 -4.45 9.24 -0.35
CA ALA A 29 -5.39 9.89 -1.26
C ALA A 29 -4.81 11.19 -1.80
N GLN A 30 -4.27 12.05 -0.94
CA GLN A 30 -3.60 13.30 -1.37
C GLN A 30 -2.44 13.03 -2.33
N GLY A 31 -1.60 12.03 -2.04
CA GLY A 31 -0.56 11.62 -2.98
C GLY A 31 -1.12 11.13 -4.32
N GLY A 32 -2.27 10.45 -4.31
CA GLY A 32 -2.99 10.04 -5.52
C GLY A 32 -3.49 11.23 -6.35
N VAL A 33 -4.08 12.24 -5.70
CA VAL A 33 -4.54 13.47 -6.36
C VAL A 33 -3.38 14.19 -7.07
N GLU A 34 -2.24 14.34 -6.41
CA GLU A 34 -1.06 14.95 -7.04
C GLU A 34 -0.50 14.11 -8.21
N LEU A 35 -0.61 12.78 -8.12
CA LEU A 35 -0.26 11.89 -9.23
C LEU A 35 -1.19 12.11 -10.43
N VAL A 36 -2.49 12.32 -10.20
CA VAL A 36 -3.44 12.67 -11.27
C VAL A 36 -2.99 13.94 -11.96
N HIS A 37 -2.80 15.03 -11.21
CA HIS A 37 -2.39 16.33 -11.74
C HIS A 37 -1.09 16.22 -12.56
N ALA A 38 -0.07 15.57 -12.01
CA ALA A 38 1.21 15.40 -12.69
C ALA A 38 1.08 14.57 -13.98
N ILE A 39 0.20 13.56 -14.02
CA ILE A 39 -0.05 12.80 -15.25
C ILE A 39 -0.87 13.63 -16.25
N ALA A 40 -1.90 14.32 -15.78
CA ALA A 40 -2.81 15.15 -16.58
C ALA A 40 -2.07 16.27 -17.33
N GLU A 41 -1.07 16.87 -16.69
CA GLU A 41 -0.21 17.92 -17.26
C GLU A 41 0.95 17.40 -18.11
N GLY A 42 1.12 16.07 -18.24
CA GLY A 42 2.20 15.47 -19.03
C GLY A 42 3.53 15.30 -18.28
N HIS A 43 3.58 15.62 -16.99
CA HIS A 43 4.73 15.41 -16.09
C HIS A 43 4.78 13.98 -15.49
N THR A 44 4.41 12.96 -16.27
CA THR A 44 4.23 11.58 -15.79
C THR A 44 5.47 11.01 -15.08
N GLY A 45 6.68 11.25 -15.62
CA GLY A 45 7.91 10.69 -15.07
C GLY A 45 8.23 11.21 -13.66
N SER A 46 8.22 12.53 -13.49
CA SER A 46 8.44 13.18 -12.19
C SER A 46 7.28 12.91 -11.23
N GLY A 47 6.04 12.91 -11.72
CA GLY A 47 4.84 12.59 -10.93
C GLY A 47 4.91 11.20 -10.29
N VAL A 48 5.26 10.17 -11.06
CA VAL A 48 5.41 8.79 -10.54
C VAL A 48 6.53 8.69 -9.50
N ILE A 49 7.66 9.39 -9.72
CA ILE A 49 8.79 9.38 -8.78
C ILE A 49 8.41 10.09 -7.47
N ASN A 50 7.79 11.27 -7.55
CA ASN A 50 7.35 12.03 -6.37
C ASN A 50 6.27 11.27 -5.60
N TYR A 51 5.30 10.70 -6.30
CA TYR A 51 4.31 9.79 -5.72
C TYR A 51 4.97 8.64 -4.97
N ALA A 52 5.93 7.95 -5.59
CA ALA A 52 6.64 6.85 -4.96
C ALA A 52 7.38 7.27 -3.66
N ARG A 53 7.98 8.46 -3.65
CA ARG A 53 8.68 9.03 -2.48
C ARG A 53 7.73 9.35 -1.33
N ILE A 54 6.66 10.08 -1.62
CA ILE A 54 5.67 10.48 -0.61
C ILE A 54 4.94 9.24 -0.09
N PHE A 55 4.56 8.33 -0.98
CA PHE A 55 3.97 7.05 -0.60
C PHE A 55 4.91 6.25 0.30
N PHE A 56 6.22 6.22 0.02
CA PHE A 56 7.20 5.56 0.90
C PHE A 56 7.23 6.19 2.28
N ALA A 57 7.21 7.52 2.40
CA ALA A 57 7.21 8.18 3.71
C ALA A 57 5.96 7.79 4.53
N ILE A 58 4.78 7.83 3.91
CA ILE A 58 3.50 7.46 4.54
C ILE A 58 3.51 5.97 4.94
N TRP A 59 3.82 5.11 3.98
CA TRP A 59 3.84 3.66 4.17
C TRP A 59 4.87 3.23 5.20
N TRP A 60 6.08 3.81 5.20
CA TRP A 60 7.12 3.45 6.15
C TRP A 60 6.73 3.83 7.58
N ALA A 61 6.07 4.98 7.78
CA ALA A 61 5.55 5.37 9.09
C ALA A 61 4.44 4.42 9.57
N TRP A 62 3.49 4.10 8.70
CA TRP A 62 2.41 3.13 8.96
C TRP A 62 2.96 1.73 9.31
N MET A 63 3.96 1.29 8.55
CA MET A 63 4.65 0.02 8.73
C MET A 63 5.27 -0.06 10.12
N ASN A 64 6.04 0.96 10.51
CA ASN A 64 6.71 0.98 11.82
C ASN A 64 5.69 0.87 12.97
N PHE A 65 4.54 1.54 12.84
CA PHE A 65 3.48 1.48 13.85
C PHE A 65 2.81 0.12 13.89
N THR A 66 2.43 -0.44 12.74
CA THR A 66 1.73 -1.73 12.66
C THR A 66 2.55 -2.85 13.29
N TRP A 67 3.86 -2.89 13.02
CA TRP A 67 4.76 -3.88 13.61
C TRP A 67 5.03 -3.63 15.10
N PHE A 68 5.17 -2.37 15.52
CA PHE A 68 5.26 -2.03 16.95
C PHE A 68 4.01 -2.45 17.71
N ALA A 69 2.83 -2.12 17.19
CA ALA A 69 1.55 -2.48 17.78
C ALA A 69 1.43 -4.00 17.92
N SER A 70 1.81 -4.76 16.88
CA SER A 70 1.85 -6.23 16.92
C SER A 70 2.73 -6.77 18.06
N ALA A 71 3.82 -6.10 18.43
CA ALA A 71 4.68 -6.55 19.53
C ALA A 71 4.23 -6.05 20.91
N TYR A 72 3.74 -4.80 21.01
CA TYR A 72 3.70 -4.05 22.28
C TYR A 72 2.39 -3.33 22.59
N ASP A 73 1.34 -3.48 21.76
CA ASP A 73 0.04 -2.84 22.04
C ASP A 73 -0.43 -3.20 23.46
N ASN A 74 -0.70 -2.18 24.28
CA ASN A 74 -1.16 -2.35 25.64
C ASN A 74 -2.43 -1.53 25.94
N ASP A 75 -3.03 -0.94 24.91
CA ASP A 75 -4.26 -0.14 24.90
C ASP A 75 -4.45 0.86 26.07
N ASP A 76 -3.36 1.37 26.64
CA ASP A 76 -3.45 2.33 27.72
C ASP A 76 -3.55 3.78 27.24
N VAL A 77 -3.87 4.69 28.16
CA VAL A 77 -4.11 6.10 27.85
C VAL A 77 -2.90 6.74 27.15
N ILE A 78 -1.68 6.44 27.62
CA ILE A 78 -0.46 7.00 27.03
C ILE A 78 -0.27 6.45 25.61
N TYR A 79 -0.55 5.16 25.38
CA TYR A 79 -0.46 4.55 24.05
C TYR A 79 -1.42 5.24 23.08
N ARG A 80 -2.68 5.45 23.50
CA ARG A 80 -3.70 6.16 22.71
C ARG A 80 -3.31 7.60 22.40
N VAL A 81 -2.79 8.34 23.39
CA VAL A 81 -2.36 9.74 23.20
C VAL A 81 -1.17 9.83 22.25
N VAL A 82 -0.16 8.96 22.38
CA VAL A 82 0.99 8.96 21.47
C VAL A 82 0.58 8.54 20.05
N THR A 83 -0.36 7.59 19.92
CA THR A 83 -0.96 7.22 18.63
C THR A 83 -1.71 8.39 18.00
N LEU A 84 -2.46 9.17 18.80
CA LEU A 84 -3.12 10.39 18.32
C LEU A 84 -2.11 11.43 17.80
N VAL A 85 -0.95 11.57 18.45
CA VAL A 85 0.14 12.44 17.96
C VAL A 85 0.66 11.94 16.61
N GLN A 86 0.78 10.62 16.39
CA GLN A 86 1.14 10.08 15.08
C GLN A 86 0.08 10.37 14.02
N ILE A 87 -1.21 10.23 14.37
CA ILE A 87 -2.32 10.59 13.49
C ILE A 87 -2.26 12.07 13.11
N ALA A 88 -2.02 12.96 14.09
CA ALA A 88 -1.82 14.38 13.78
C ALA A 88 -0.63 14.60 12.84
N GLY A 89 0.47 13.88 13.05
CA GLY A 89 1.65 13.93 12.17
C GLY A 89 1.36 13.53 10.73
N VAL A 90 0.60 12.45 10.49
CA VAL A 90 0.25 12.04 9.12
C VAL A 90 -0.71 13.03 8.45
N LEU A 91 -1.61 13.66 9.19
CA LEU A 91 -2.51 14.69 8.66
C LEU A 91 -1.75 15.99 8.32
N VAL A 92 -0.77 16.38 9.13
CA VAL A 92 0.15 17.48 8.79
C VAL A 92 0.94 17.14 7.53
N LEU A 93 1.47 15.91 7.43
CA LEU A 93 2.17 15.45 6.24
C LEU A 93 1.26 15.55 5.01
N ALA A 94 0.02 15.04 5.10
CA ALA A 94 -0.98 15.08 4.03
C ALA A 94 -1.24 16.52 3.55
N ALA A 95 -1.40 17.46 4.48
CA ALA A 95 -1.60 18.88 4.16
C ALA A 95 -0.41 19.54 3.46
N GLY A 96 0.78 18.95 3.57
CA GLY A 96 1.99 19.41 2.88
C GLY A 96 2.22 18.77 1.51
N VAL A 97 1.44 17.75 1.13
CA VAL A 97 1.69 16.97 -0.10
C VAL A 97 1.59 17.84 -1.35
N SER A 98 0.54 18.64 -1.51
CA SER A 98 0.37 19.51 -2.68
C SER A 98 1.51 20.52 -2.83
N ARG A 99 1.86 21.23 -1.74
CA ARG A 99 3.02 22.17 -1.74
C ARG A 99 4.34 21.49 -2.08
N ALA A 100 4.52 20.23 -1.68
CA ALA A 100 5.72 19.48 -2.01
C ALA A 100 5.80 19.07 -3.48
N PHE A 101 4.65 18.93 -4.16
CA PHE A 101 4.58 18.64 -5.59
C PHE A 101 4.68 19.92 -6.45
N GLU A 102 4.03 21.00 -6.05
CA GLU A 102 3.94 22.25 -6.81
C GLU A 102 5.17 23.18 -6.62
N ASP A 103 5.59 23.37 -5.37
CA ASP A 103 6.61 24.38 -4.99
C ASP A 103 7.97 23.76 -4.64
N ASP A 104 8.12 22.43 -4.73
CA ASP A 104 9.25 21.66 -4.16
C ASP A 104 9.47 21.97 -2.65
N ASP A 105 8.44 22.44 -1.94
CA ASP A 105 8.50 22.77 -0.52
C ASP A 105 8.06 21.59 0.35
N PHE A 106 9.04 20.77 0.73
CA PHE A 106 8.85 19.60 1.58
C PHE A 106 8.81 19.93 3.09
N THR A 107 8.81 21.20 3.49
CA THR A 107 8.91 21.58 4.92
C THR A 107 7.78 20.99 5.76
N ILE A 108 6.54 21.09 5.26
CA ILE A 108 5.35 20.58 5.97
C ILE A 108 5.32 19.05 5.97
N VAL A 109 5.71 18.42 4.86
CA VAL A 109 5.86 16.96 4.74
C VAL A 109 6.88 16.46 5.77
N TRP A 110 8.05 17.09 5.83
CA TRP A 110 9.11 16.76 6.78
C TRP A 110 8.67 16.98 8.24
N LEU A 111 7.95 18.07 8.53
CA LEU A 111 7.44 18.35 9.87
C LEU A 111 6.42 17.30 10.31
N GLY A 112 5.47 16.93 9.46
CA GLY A 112 4.51 15.86 9.73
C GLY A 112 5.23 14.53 9.99
N TYR A 113 6.23 14.23 9.17
CA TYR A 113 7.07 13.04 9.35
C TYR A 113 7.85 13.06 10.66
N LEU A 114 8.46 14.18 11.04
CA LEU A 114 9.13 14.38 12.32
C LEU A 114 8.19 14.09 13.49
N ILE A 115 6.97 14.62 13.48
CA ILE A 115 5.97 14.41 14.53
C ILE A 115 5.70 12.90 14.69
N MET A 116 5.48 12.18 13.59
CA MET A 116 5.29 10.73 13.61
C MET A 116 6.51 10.00 14.18
N ARG A 117 7.74 10.39 13.80
CA ARG A 117 8.98 9.76 14.26
C ARG A 117 9.26 10.00 15.73
N VAL A 118 9.01 11.19 16.25
CA VAL A 118 9.15 11.48 17.68
C VAL A 118 8.17 10.65 18.49
N ALA A 119 6.91 10.53 18.04
CA ALA A 119 5.92 9.70 18.69
C ALA A 119 6.28 8.20 18.61
N MET A 120 6.82 7.73 17.48
CA MET A 120 7.34 6.36 17.35
C MET A 120 8.51 6.09 18.31
N ALA A 121 9.46 7.02 18.41
CA ALA A 121 10.56 6.92 19.36
C ALA A 121 10.06 6.89 20.80
N ALA A 122 9.01 7.67 21.13
CA ALA A 122 8.39 7.65 22.46
C ALA A 122 7.78 6.27 22.80
N HIS A 123 7.10 5.62 21.84
CA HIS A 123 6.63 4.23 21.99
C HIS A 123 7.77 3.27 22.30
N TRP A 124 8.85 3.30 21.53
CA TRP A 124 10.02 2.44 21.73
C TRP A 124 10.76 2.72 23.05
N LEU A 125 10.93 3.99 23.43
CA LEU A 125 11.52 4.36 24.72
C LEU A 125 10.66 3.88 25.90
N ARG A 126 9.34 3.90 25.74
CA ARG A 126 8.42 3.41 26.76
C ARG A 126 8.48 1.89 26.87
N ALA A 127 8.58 1.15 25.77
CA ALA A 127 8.88 -0.27 25.78
C ALA A 127 10.23 -0.56 26.48
N ALA A 128 11.28 0.17 26.13
CA ALA A 128 12.61 0.04 26.75
C ALA A 128 12.61 0.28 28.26
N ARG A 129 11.75 1.17 28.78
CA ARG A 129 11.63 1.44 30.22
C ARG A 129 10.99 0.28 31.00
N SER A 130 10.08 -0.46 30.38
CA SER A 130 9.41 -1.61 31.00
C SER A 130 10.11 -2.94 30.77
N SER A 131 11.10 -2.98 29.87
CA SER A 131 11.82 -4.20 29.51
C SER A 131 13.25 -4.21 30.07
N SER A 132 13.89 -5.39 30.09
CA SER A 132 15.26 -5.55 30.57
C SER A 132 16.10 -6.42 29.62
N GLY A 133 17.42 -6.48 29.83
CA GLY A 133 18.32 -7.33 29.05
C GLY A 133 18.35 -7.01 27.55
N ALA A 134 18.23 -8.05 26.72
CA ALA A 134 18.31 -7.95 25.27
C ALA A 134 17.11 -7.20 24.65
N GLU A 135 15.91 -7.36 25.19
CA GLU A 135 14.70 -6.69 24.71
C GLU A 135 14.81 -5.15 24.83
N ARG A 136 15.32 -4.67 25.97
CA ARG A 136 15.59 -3.25 26.17
C ARG A 136 16.60 -2.70 25.15
N LYS A 137 17.62 -3.47 24.77
CA LYS A 137 18.60 -3.06 23.75
C LYS A 137 17.94 -2.91 22.38
N VAL A 138 17.06 -3.85 21.99
CA VAL A 138 16.30 -3.79 20.73
C VAL A 138 15.46 -2.52 20.70
N ALA A 139 14.69 -2.26 21.75
CA ALA A 139 13.83 -1.07 21.83
C ALA A 139 14.63 0.25 21.78
N LEU A 140 15.78 0.34 22.46
CA LEU A 140 16.66 1.51 22.38
C LEU A 140 17.30 1.68 21.00
N ARG A 141 17.66 0.59 20.31
CA ARG A 141 18.20 0.64 18.94
C ARG A 141 17.13 1.12 17.95
N TYR A 142 15.88 0.69 18.10
CA TYR A 142 14.78 1.22 17.30
C TYR A 142 14.57 2.71 17.54
N ALA A 143 14.47 3.14 18.81
CA ALA A 143 14.31 4.57 19.14
C ALA A 143 15.47 5.42 18.60
N GLY A 144 16.71 4.99 18.81
CA GLY A 144 17.90 5.69 18.33
C GLY A 144 18.01 5.69 16.81
N GLY A 145 17.78 4.55 16.15
CA GLY A 145 17.84 4.40 14.70
C GLY A 145 16.84 5.29 13.99
N VAL A 146 15.58 5.30 14.45
CA VAL A 146 14.53 6.17 13.91
C VAL A 146 14.90 7.65 14.05
N LEU A 147 15.42 8.07 15.20
CA LEU A 147 15.81 9.47 15.41
C LEU A 147 17.06 9.87 14.61
N VAL A 148 18.05 8.98 14.47
CA VAL A 148 19.23 9.23 13.62
C VAL A 148 18.81 9.36 12.16
N CYS A 149 17.94 8.49 11.67
CA CYS A 149 17.38 8.61 10.32
C CYS A 149 16.61 9.92 10.15
N GLN A 150 15.83 10.34 11.15
CA GLN A 150 15.14 11.64 11.14
C GLN A 150 16.09 12.83 10.98
N VAL A 151 17.25 12.80 11.61
CA VAL A 151 18.30 13.82 11.40
C VAL A 151 18.86 13.74 9.99
N GLY A 152 19.10 12.52 9.45
CA GLY A 152 19.55 12.33 8.08
C GLY A 152 18.57 12.91 7.03
N TRP A 153 17.27 12.83 7.28
CA TRP A 153 16.25 13.43 6.41
C TRP A 153 16.33 14.97 6.32
N LEU A 154 16.97 15.66 7.28
CA LEU A 154 17.27 17.10 7.15
C LEU A 154 18.18 17.40 5.96
N ALA A 155 19.04 16.46 5.56
CA ALA A 155 19.93 16.64 4.41
C ALA A 155 19.14 16.86 3.10
N LEU A 156 17.92 16.31 2.99
CA LEU A 156 17.04 16.59 1.85
C LEU A 156 16.59 18.05 1.80
N MET A 157 16.27 18.64 2.95
CA MET A 157 15.79 20.03 3.03
C MET A 157 16.91 21.03 2.72
N LEU A 158 18.15 20.67 3.00
CA LEU A 158 19.32 21.52 2.79
C LEU A 158 19.92 21.42 1.39
N THR A 159 19.45 20.47 0.58
CA THR A 159 20.01 20.21 -0.75
C THR A 159 19.04 20.70 -1.82
N PRO A 160 19.38 21.73 -2.61
CA PRO A 160 18.49 22.25 -3.66
C PRO A 160 18.56 21.46 -4.99
N ASP A 161 19.58 20.63 -5.19
CA ASP A 161 19.74 19.84 -6.43
C ASP A 161 18.86 18.58 -6.40
N TRP A 162 17.93 18.48 -7.36
CA TRP A 162 16.97 17.37 -7.47
C TRP A 162 17.63 15.99 -7.64
N ALA A 163 18.75 15.90 -8.37
CA ALA A 163 19.42 14.63 -8.61
C ALA A 163 20.12 14.17 -7.33
N VAL A 164 20.77 15.09 -6.62
CA VAL A 164 21.38 14.80 -5.32
C VAL A 164 20.31 14.46 -4.27
N GLN A 165 19.19 15.19 -4.23
CA GLN A 165 18.04 14.87 -3.38
C GLN A 165 17.52 13.45 -3.64
N SER A 166 17.43 13.02 -4.90
CA SER A 166 17.01 11.67 -5.28
C SER A 166 17.92 10.59 -4.69
N TRP A 167 19.23 10.80 -4.75
CA TRP A 167 20.22 9.87 -4.20
C TRP A 167 20.23 9.88 -2.68
N ILE A 168 20.11 11.05 -2.05
CA ILE A 168 19.97 11.17 -0.59
C ILE A 168 18.70 10.43 -0.14
N PHE A 169 17.58 10.62 -0.84
CA PHE A 169 16.33 9.94 -0.52
C PHE A 169 16.50 8.42 -0.57
N LEU A 170 17.10 7.91 -1.64
CA LEU A 170 17.37 6.47 -1.78
C LEU A 170 18.29 5.96 -0.66
N ALA A 171 19.37 6.67 -0.35
CA ALA A 171 20.29 6.31 0.72
C ALA A 171 19.58 6.29 2.09
N MET A 172 18.75 7.29 2.37
CA MET A 172 17.99 7.40 3.60
C MET A 172 16.90 6.35 3.71
N ALA A 173 16.20 6.05 2.61
CA ALA A 173 15.22 4.96 2.55
C ALA A 173 15.88 3.60 2.86
N VAL A 174 17.06 3.33 2.28
CA VAL A 174 17.82 2.11 2.58
C VAL A 174 18.28 2.08 4.04
N LEU A 175 18.78 3.20 4.57
CA LEU A 175 19.19 3.29 5.98
C LEU A 175 18.04 3.02 6.93
N GLU A 176 16.86 3.59 6.66
CA GLU A 176 15.63 3.33 7.41
C GLU A 176 15.25 1.84 7.37
N MET A 177 15.27 1.21 6.18
CA MET A 177 15.01 -0.22 6.05
C MET A 177 16.05 -1.10 6.75
N CYS A 178 17.26 -0.58 7.00
CA CYS A 178 18.27 -1.27 7.79
C CYS A 178 18.08 -1.13 9.30
N VAL A 179 17.29 -0.16 9.79
CA VAL A 179 17.05 0.04 11.24
C VAL A 179 16.46 -1.21 11.89
N PRO A 180 15.38 -1.84 11.38
CA PRO A 180 14.85 -3.09 11.96
C PRO A 180 15.88 -4.23 11.94
N VAL A 181 16.61 -4.39 10.84
CA VAL A 181 17.64 -5.43 10.68
C VAL A 181 18.77 -5.27 11.70
N PHE A 182 19.18 -4.03 11.97
CA PHE A 182 20.19 -3.71 12.98
C PHE A 182 19.63 -3.84 14.40
N ALA A 183 18.42 -3.35 14.65
CA ALA A 183 17.80 -3.36 15.97
C ALA A 183 17.59 -4.79 16.47
N GLU A 184 17.11 -5.68 15.61
CA GLU A 184 16.76 -7.07 15.94
C GLU A 184 17.90 -8.08 15.79
N ARG A 185 19.13 -7.62 15.51
CA ARG A 185 20.30 -8.50 15.28
C ARG A 185 20.54 -9.53 16.40
N ASP A 186 20.35 -9.12 17.65
CA ASP A 186 20.66 -9.96 18.82
C ASP A 186 19.41 -10.68 19.40
N ARG A 187 18.22 -10.16 19.09
CA ARG A 187 16.93 -10.69 19.55
C ARG A 187 15.83 -10.14 18.65
N GLN A 188 14.97 -11.01 18.17
CA GLN A 188 13.79 -10.64 17.41
C GLN A 188 12.66 -10.19 18.33
N THR A 189 11.85 -9.24 17.86
CA THR A 189 10.59 -8.90 18.52
C THR A 189 9.57 -10.04 18.30
N SER A 190 8.68 -10.24 19.25
CA SER A 190 7.49 -11.04 19.03
C SER A 190 6.48 -10.26 18.20
N TRP A 191 5.84 -10.93 17.25
CA TRP A 191 4.77 -10.38 16.43
C TRP A 191 3.82 -11.51 16.08
N HIS A 192 2.57 -11.19 15.77
CA HIS A 192 1.54 -12.18 15.48
C HIS A 192 1.20 -12.18 14.00
N ALA A 193 1.39 -13.32 13.34
CA ALA A 193 1.15 -13.46 11.91
C ALA A 193 -0.29 -13.14 11.49
N HIS A 194 -1.27 -13.58 12.28
CA HIS A 194 -2.68 -13.32 12.00
C HIS A 194 -2.99 -11.83 12.08
N HIS A 195 -2.55 -11.14 13.15
CA HIS A 195 -2.76 -9.70 13.34
C HIS A 195 -2.09 -8.87 12.24
N ILE A 196 -0.86 -9.21 11.85
CA ILE A 196 -0.16 -8.54 10.74
C ILE A 196 -0.90 -8.78 9.41
N ALA A 197 -1.26 -10.03 9.09
CA ALA A 197 -2.02 -10.32 7.87
C ALA A 197 -3.36 -9.57 7.82
N GLU A 198 -4.06 -9.52 8.96
CA GLU A 198 -5.32 -8.80 9.11
C GLU A 198 -5.14 -7.28 8.89
N ARG A 199 -4.18 -6.65 9.58
CA ARG A 199 -3.87 -5.22 9.44
C ARG A 199 -3.58 -4.82 8.00
N TYR A 200 -2.78 -5.61 7.28
CA TYR A 200 -2.48 -5.35 5.88
C TYR A 200 -3.70 -5.57 4.97
N GLY A 201 -4.53 -6.58 5.27
CA GLY A 201 -5.79 -6.76 4.58
C GLY A 201 -6.75 -5.60 4.78
N LEU A 202 -6.95 -5.15 6.02
CA LEU A 202 -7.79 -4.00 6.35
C LEU A 202 -7.29 -2.72 5.65
N PHE A 203 -5.98 -2.46 5.69
CA PHE A 203 -5.40 -1.34 4.94
C PHE A 203 -5.61 -1.47 3.42
N THR A 204 -5.52 -2.68 2.86
CA THR A 204 -5.85 -2.93 1.44
C THR A 204 -7.30 -2.57 1.14
N ILE A 205 -8.25 -2.98 1.98
CA ILE A 205 -9.67 -2.64 1.81
C ILE A 205 -9.87 -1.13 1.85
N ILE A 206 -9.22 -0.44 2.78
CA ILE A 206 -9.33 1.01 2.94
C ILE A 206 -8.77 1.72 1.70
N VAL A 207 -7.60 1.32 1.18
CA VAL A 207 -7.01 1.89 -0.04
C VAL A 207 -7.89 1.64 -1.28
N ILE A 208 -8.46 0.44 -1.40
CA ILE A 208 -9.42 0.12 -2.47
C ILE A 208 -10.71 0.95 -2.31
N GLY A 209 -11.18 1.16 -1.08
CA GLY A 209 -12.34 2.00 -0.78
C GLY A 209 -12.13 3.45 -1.19
N GLU A 210 -10.95 4.00 -0.91
CA GLU A 210 -10.56 5.34 -1.35
C GLU A 210 -10.53 5.46 -2.87
N THR A 211 -10.04 4.43 -3.56
CA THR A 211 -10.08 4.36 -5.03
C THR A 211 -11.51 4.45 -5.58
N ILE A 212 -12.49 3.82 -4.93
CA ILE A 212 -13.91 3.93 -5.32
C ILE A 212 -14.42 5.35 -5.07
N ALA A 213 -14.05 5.96 -3.94
CA ALA A 213 -14.47 7.32 -3.59
C ALA A 213 -13.97 8.34 -4.62
N ALA A 214 -12.67 8.31 -4.93
CA ALA A 214 -12.06 9.17 -5.94
C ALA A 214 -12.70 8.97 -7.32
N ALA A 215 -12.85 7.73 -7.77
CA ALA A 215 -13.51 7.43 -9.05
C ALA A 215 -14.97 7.93 -9.11
N THR A 216 -15.70 7.86 -7.99
CA THR A 216 -17.08 8.36 -7.90
C THR A 216 -17.13 9.88 -8.02
N VAL A 217 -16.21 10.60 -7.38
CA VAL A 217 -16.10 12.05 -7.49
C VAL A 217 -15.78 12.44 -8.93
N ALA A 218 -14.77 11.82 -9.54
CA ALA A 218 -14.37 12.08 -10.92
C ALA A 218 -15.54 11.89 -11.91
N VAL A 219 -16.24 10.75 -11.84
CA VAL A 219 -17.40 10.47 -12.71
C VAL A 219 -18.53 11.48 -12.48
N LYS A 220 -18.79 11.86 -11.22
CA LYS A 220 -19.83 12.84 -10.89
C LYS A 220 -19.51 14.21 -11.52
N SER A 221 -18.29 14.71 -11.36
CA SER A 221 -17.86 15.98 -11.94
C SER A 221 -17.99 15.94 -13.47
N GLY A 222 -17.49 14.88 -14.10
CA GLY A 222 -17.56 14.73 -15.56
C GLY A 222 -18.99 14.69 -16.12
N ILE A 223 -19.96 14.11 -15.39
CA ILE A 223 -21.38 14.12 -15.80
C ILE A 223 -21.98 15.51 -15.65
N GLN A 224 -21.72 16.19 -14.52
CA GLN A 224 -22.31 17.49 -14.23
C GLN A 224 -21.81 18.59 -15.16
N GLU A 225 -20.55 18.53 -15.57
CA GLU A 225 -19.88 19.60 -16.31
C GLU A 225 -19.92 19.38 -17.83
N HIS A 226 -19.96 18.12 -18.32
CA HIS A 226 -19.75 17.83 -19.74
C HIS A 226 -20.81 16.94 -20.42
N ASP A 227 -21.88 16.49 -19.73
CA ASP A 227 -22.92 15.58 -20.26
C ASP A 227 -22.34 14.32 -20.95
N ALA A 228 -21.17 13.86 -20.47
CA ALA A 228 -20.35 12.83 -21.11
C ALA A 228 -20.71 11.39 -20.71
N LEU A 229 -21.99 11.09 -20.46
CA LEU A 229 -22.43 9.79 -19.93
C LEU A 229 -21.95 8.59 -20.75
N GLY A 230 -21.99 8.71 -22.08
CA GLY A 230 -21.52 7.65 -22.99
C GLY A 230 -20.02 7.39 -22.89
N GLU A 231 -19.21 8.43 -22.66
CA GLU A 231 -17.76 8.29 -22.54
C GLU A 231 -17.34 7.79 -21.16
N LEU A 232 -18.07 8.17 -20.12
CA LEU A 232 -17.74 7.84 -18.72
C LEU A 232 -18.21 6.45 -18.31
N LEU A 233 -19.29 5.94 -18.90
CA LEU A 233 -19.89 4.66 -18.50
C LEU A 233 -18.90 3.46 -18.62
N PRO A 234 -18.11 3.30 -19.70
CA PRO A 234 -17.13 2.22 -19.79
C PRO A 234 -15.99 2.36 -18.78
N ILE A 235 -15.60 3.59 -18.44
CA ILE A 235 -14.55 3.86 -17.44
C ILE A 235 -15.07 3.50 -16.04
N ALA A 236 -16.27 3.97 -15.69
CA ALA A 236 -16.91 3.67 -14.40
C ALA A 236 -17.16 2.17 -14.22
N ALA A 237 -17.73 1.50 -15.23
CA ALA A 237 -17.99 0.07 -15.18
C ALA A 237 -16.67 -0.74 -15.12
N GLY A 238 -15.69 -0.40 -15.94
CA GLY A 238 -14.38 -1.04 -15.94
C GLY A 238 -13.64 -0.86 -14.62
N GLY A 239 -13.60 0.36 -14.09
CA GLY A 239 -13.00 0.69 -12.81
C GLY A 239 -13.62 -0.10 -11.66
N LEU A 240 -14.95 -0.16 -11.60
CA LEU A 240 -15.66 -0.96 -10.59
C LEU A 240 -15.30 -2.45 -10.65
N LEU A 241 -15.23 -3.01 -11.86
CA LEU A 241 -14.82 -4.40 -12.05
C LEU A 241 -13.37 -4.63 -11.61
N ILE A 242 -12.44 -3.73 -11.94
CA ILE A 242 -11.02 -3.81 -11.53
C ILE A 242 -10.91 -3.80 -10.00
N VAL A 243 -11.57 -2.85 -9.35
CA VAL A 243 -11.56 -2.69 -7.88
C VAL A 243 -12.13 -3.93 -7.19
N PHE A 244 -13.28 -4.41 -7.65
CA PHE A 244 -13.91 -5.59 -7.06
C PHE A 244 -13.08 -6.86 -7.27
N ALA A 245 -12.49 -7.02 -8.46
CA ALA A 245 -11.57 -8.11 -8.74
C ALA A 245 -10.28 -8.01 -7.92
N ALA A 246 -9.72 -6.82 -7.72
CA ALA A 246 -8.53 -6.60 -6.89
C ALA A 246 -8.78 -7.04 -5.44
N TRP A 247 -9.93 -6.66 -4.87
CA TRP A 247 -10.36 -7.13 -3.55
C TRP A 247 -10.48 -8.66 -3.52
N TRP A 248 -11.20 -9.25 -4.47
CA TRP A 248 -11.42 -10.70 -4.50
C TRP A 248 -10.09 -11.47 -4.61
N ILE A 249 -9.20 -11.06 -5.51
CA ILE A 249 -7.91 -11.70 -5.77
C ILE A 249 -7.02 -11.62 -4.52
N TYR A 250 -7.00 -10.49 -3.83
CA TYR A 250 -6.19 -10.31 -2.61
C TYR A 250 -6.67 -11.22 -1.48
N PHE A 251 -7.98 -11.31 -1.24
CA PHE A 251 -8.56 -12.09 -0.13
C PHE A 251 -8.84 -13.57 -0.45
N ALA A 252 -8.54 -14.03 -1.66
CA ALA A 252 -8.82 -15.40 -2.08
C ALA A 252 -8.02 -16.49 -1.32
N VAL A 253 -6.99 -16.11 -0.55
CA VAL A 253 -6.03 -17.04 0.05
C VAL A 253 -5.62 -16.60 1.47
N PRO A 254 -5.57 -17.52 2.46
CA PRO A 254 -5.22 -17.19 3.86
C PRO A 254 -3.70 -17.09 4.06
N ILE A 255 -3.11 -15.92 3.85
CA ILE A 255 -1.64 -15.75 3.88
C ILE A 255 -0.99 -15.96 5.26
N HIS A 256 -1.76 -15.83 6.35
CA HIS A 256 -1.24 -16.00 7.70
C HIS A 256 -0.67 -17.40 7.93
N ASP A 257 -1.15 -18.41 7.19
CA ASP A 257 -0.65 -19.79 7.20
C ASP A 257 0.77 -19.94 6.63
N ARG A 258 1.38 -18.88 6.09
CA ARG A 258 2.75 -18.91 5.55
C ARG A 258 3.75 -18.08 6.35
N LEU A 259 3.28 -17.14 7.15
CA LEU A 259 4.11 -16.18 7.87
C LEU A 259 4.72 -16.80 9.15
N HIS A 260 5.60 -17.79 8.99
CA HIS A 260 6.24 -18.50 10.11
C HIS A 260 7.65 -18.01 10.46
N ASP A 261 8.33 -17.33 9.53
CA ASP A 261 9.71 -16.87 9.70
C ASP A 261 9.84 -15.38 9.38
N ASN A 262 10.68 -14.68 10.14
CA ASN A 262 10.92 -13.25 10.02
C ASN A 262 11.40 -12.87 8.63
N ARG A 263 12.25 -13.67 7.98
CA ARG A 263 12.72 -13.36 6.62
C ARG A 263 11.57 -13.34 5.62
N GLN A 264 10.65 -14.29 5.71
CA GLN A 264 9.47 -14.35 4.86
C GLN A 264 8.53 -13.17 5.17
N ALA A 265 8.36 -12.86 6.45
CA ALA A 265 7.51 -11.77 6.90
C ALA A 265 8.04 -10.39 6.52
N PHE A 266 9.37 -10.16 6.52
CA PHE A 266 9.97 -8.92 6.03
C PHE A 266 9.86 -8.79 4.51
N VAL A 267 10.14 -9.85 3.74
CA VAL A 267 9.99 -9.80 2.27
C VAL A 267 8.54 -9.55 1.89
N TRP A 268 7.61 -10.25 2.54
CA TRP A 268 6.19 -10.06 2.35
C TRP A 268 5.78 -8.64 2.76
N GLY A 269 6.13 -8.23 3.98
CA GLY A 269 5.76 -6.92 4.54
C GLY A 269 6.31 -5.75 3.74
N TYR A 270 7.57 -5.80 3.30
CA TYR A 270 8.18 -4.74 2.49
C TYR A 270 7.68 -4.77 1.04
N GLY A 271 7.45 -5.95 0.47
CA GLY A 271 6.89 -6.09 -0.87
C GLY A 271 5.48 -5.50 -1.02
N HIS A 272 4.72 -5.39 0.09
CA HIS A 272 3.40 -4.76 0.10
C HIS A 272 3.41 -3.28 -0.22
N TYR A 273 4.55 -2.60 -0.12
CA TYR A 273 4.71 -1.25 -0.65
C TYR A 273 4.16 -1.16 -2.08
N LEU A 274 4.54 -2.11 -2.95
CA LEU A 274 4.11 -2.12 -4.35
C LEU A 274 2.64 -2.50 -4.50
N ILE A 275 2.09 -3.34 -3.62
CA ILE A 275 0.66 -3.70 -3.64
C ILE A 275 -0.17 -2.46 -3.28
N PHE A 276 0.14 -1.78 -2.18
CA PHE A 276 -0.63 -0.61 -1.76
C PHE A 276 -0.45 0.57 -2.70
N ALA A 277 0.77 0.84 -3.16
CA ALA A 277 1.04 1.93 -4.11
C ALA A 277 0.32 1.70 -5.44
N SER A 278 0.35 0.46 -5.97
CA SER A 278 -0.37 0.14 -7.19
C SER A 278 -1.89 0.17 -7.00
N ALA A 279 -2.41 -0.31 -5.86
CA ALA A 279 -3.84 -0.26 -5.55
C ALA A 279 -4.35 1.18 -5.51
N ALA A 280 -3.65 2.09 -4.82
CA ALA A 280 -4.00 3.51 -4.80
C ALA A 280 -3.85 4.17 -6.19
N ALA A 281 -2.80 3.83 -6.93
CA ALA A 281 -2.58 4.35 -8.28
C ALA A 281 -3.61 3.87 -9.30
N ILE A 282 -4.31 2.75 -9.09
CA ILE A 282 -5.47 2.37 -9.91
C ILE A 282 -6.55 3.45 -9.84
N GLY A 283 -6.83 4.00 -8.65
CA GLY A 283 -7.81 5.07 -8.47
C GLY A 283 -7.41 6.37 -9.15
N ALA A 284 -6.17 6.81 -8.93
CA ALA A 284 -5.61 7.95 -9.66
C ALA A 284 -5.67 7.74 -11.18
N GLY A 285 -5.35 6.53 -11.66
CA GLY A 285 -5.46 6.19 -13.08
C GLY A 285 -6.89 6.31 -13.62
N ILE A 286 -7.90 5.89 -12.86
CA ILE A 286 -9.30 5.98 -13.28
C ILE A 286 -9.71 7.46 -13.40
N GLU A 287 -9.28 8.30 -12.46
CA GLU A 287 -9.50 9.74 -12.50
C GLU A 287 -8.84 10.40 -13.72
N VAL A 288 -7.57 10.09 -14.01
CA VAL A 288 -6.88 10.52 -15.25
C VAL A 288 -7.66 10.08 -16.50
N ALA A 289 -8.21 8.86 -16.52
CA ALA A 289 -9.00 8.37 -17.64
C ALA A 289 -10.31 9.16 -17.81
N VAL A 290 -10.95 9.56 -16.70
CA VAL A 290 -12.13 10.42 -16.71
C VAL A 290 -11.79 11.81 -17.24
N GLU A 291 -10.75 12.47 -16.70
CA GLU A 291 -10.31 13.81 -17.15
C GLU A 291 -9.94 13.82 -18.64
N GLN A 292 -9.27 12.78 -19.12
CA GLN A 292 -8.95 12.64 -20.54
C GLN A 292 -10.23 12.48 -21.39
N ALA A 293 -11.22 11.73 -20.91
CA ALA A 293 -12.47 11.50 -21.64
C ALA A 293 -13.34 12.76 -21.75
N VAL A 294 -13.31 13.64 -20.75
CA VAL A 294 -14.01 14.94 -20.80
C VAL A 294 -13.21 16.07 -21.47
N GLY A 295 -11.93 15.82 -21.78
CA GLY A 295 -11.06 16.75 -22.50
C GLY A 295 -10.28 17.74 -21.63
N GLU A 296 -10.28 17.54 -20.31
CA GLU A 296 -9.53 18.36 -19.34
C GLU A 296 -8.04 17.99 -19.29
N ALA A 297 -7.69 16.73 -19.58
CA ALA A 297 -6.30 16.27 -19.50
C ALA A 297 -5.53 16.43 -20.84
N HIS A 298 -4.31 16.97 -20.78
CA HIS A 298 -3.44 17.20 -21.94
C HIS A 298 -2.59 15.98 -22.32
N LEU A 299 -3.20 14.79 -22.36
CA LEU A 299 -2.49 13.55 -22.67
C LEU A 299 -3.21 12.66 -23.68
N SER A 300 -2.45 11.79 -24.34
CA SER A 300 -3.00 10.82 -25.28
C SER A 300 -3.92 9.80 -24.59
N ARG A 301 -4.98 9.37 -25.25
CA ARG A 301 -5.89 8.31 -24.74
C ARG A 301 -5.14 7.04 -24.31
N THR A 302 -4.07 6.68 -25.00
CA THR A 302 -3.21 5.53 -24.66
C THR A 302 -2.49 5.75 -23.33
N ALA A 303 -1.98 6.96 -23.08
CA ALA A 303 -1.34 7.31 -21.80
C ALA A 303 -2.36 7.29 -20.65
N ALA A 304 -3.58 7.78 -20.86
CA ALA A 304 -4.66 7.72 -19.85
C ALA A 304 -5.03 6.27 -19.54
N SER A 305 -5.13 5.44 -20.57
CA SER A 305 -5.39 4.01 -20.41
C SER A 305 -4.24 3.30 -19.70
N ALA A 306 -2.99 3.73 -19.93
CA ALA A 306 -1.81 3.21 -19.25
C ALA A 306 -1.81 3.56 -17.75
N ALA A 307 -2.32 4.74 -17.38
CA ALA A 307 -2.44 5.16 -15.98
C ALA A 307 -3.31 4.21 -15.15
N VAL A 308 -4.30 3.52 -15.76
CA VAL A 308 -5.10 2.49 -15.08
C VAL A 308 -4.47 1.10 -15.19
N THR A 309 -4.10 0.71 -16.42
CA THR A 309 -3.71 -0.68 -16.73
C THR A 309 -2.33 -1.05 -16.17
N VAL A 310 -1.38 -0.11 -16.12
CA VAL A 310 -0.03 -0.35 -15.58
C VAL A 310 -0.09 -0.63 -14.07
N PRO A 311 -0.70 0.23 -13.22
CA PRO A 311 -0.88 -0.09 -11.81
C PRO A 311 -1.68 -1.38 -11.59
N CYS A 312 -2.72 -1.63 -12.38
CA CYS A 312 -3.49 -2.87 -12.29
C CYS A 312 -2.62 -4.11 -12.56
N ALA A 313 -1.78 -4.08 -13.61
CA ALA A 313 -0.86 -5.17 -13.92
C ALA A 313 0.20 -5.36 -12.81
N VAL A 314 0.75 -4.27 -12.27
CA VAL A 314 1.68 -4.32 -11.13
C VAL A 314 1.00 -4.97 -9.93
N PHE A 315 -0.22 -4.56 -9.58
CA PHE A 315 -0.99 -5.15 -8.49
C PHE A 315 -1.14 -6.66 -8.66
N LEU A 316 -1.57 -7.12 -9.85
CA LEU A 316 -1.74 -8.56 -10.14
C LEU A 316 -0.43 -9.35 -10.01
N VAL A 317 0.68 -8.83 -10.55
CA VAL A 317 2.00 -9.48 -10.47
C VAL A 317 2.50 -9.52 -9.03
N MET A 318 2.31 -8.43 -8.27
CA MET A 318 2.79 -8.36 -6.89
C MET A 318 1.97 -9.25 -5.95
N VAL A 319 0.64 -9.29 -6.11
CA VAL A 319 -0.22 -10.23 -5.38
C VAL A 319 0.12 -11.67 -5.77
N TRP A 320 0.43 -11.95 -7.03
CA TRP A 320 0.94 -13.27 -7.40
C TRP A 320 2.26 -13.61 -6.69
N ALA A 321 3.25 -12.72 -6.78
CA ALA A 321 4.61 -12.96 -6.29
C ALA A 321 4.69 -13.08 -4.76
N LEU A 322 3.88 -12.31 -4.04
CA LEU A 322 3.95 -12.22 -2.58
C LEU A 322 2.85 -13.02 -1.87
N HIS A 323 1.72 -13.26 -2.52
CA HIS A 323 0.53 -13.85 -1.90
C HIS A 323 0.15 -15.17 -2.58
N ALA A 324 -0.43 -15.10 -3.78
CA ALA A 324 -1.19 -16.20 -4.35
C ALA A 324 -0.31 -17.40 -4.75
N ARG A 325 0.90 -17.19 -5.28
CA ARG A 325 1.72 -18.28 -5.85
C ARG A 325 2.03 -19.41 -4.86
N PHE A 326 2.03 -19.15 -3.56
CA PHE A 326 2.37 -20.15 -2.55
C PHE A 326 1.24 -21.17 -2.31
N PHE A 327 0.02 -20.88 -2.77
CA PHE A 327 -1.16 -21.70 -2.56
C PHE A 327 -1.75 -22.25 -3.87
N LYS A 328 -1.06 -22.02 -5.00
CA LYS A 328 -1.49 -22.46 -6.33
C LYS A 328 -0.74 -23.71 -6.74
N VAL A 329 -1.48 -24.75 -7.13
CA VAL A 329 -0.94 -26.04 -7.55
C VAL A 329 -1.08 -26.21 -9.06
N GLY A 330 0.04 -26.46 -9.73
CA GLY A 330 0.10 -26.68 -11.18
C GLY A 330 0.21 -25.40 -12.01
N LEU A 331 0.65 -25.56 -13.27
CA LEU A 331 1.00 -24.47 -14.17
C LEU A 331 -0.19 -23.54 -14.47
N ALA A 332 -1.38 -24.09 -14.68
CA ALA A 332 -2.57 -23.30 -15.02
C ALA A 332 -2.95 -22.30 -13.92
N GLN A 333 -2.92 -22.74 -12.66
CA GLN A 333 -3.20 -21.88 -11.51
C GLN A 333 -2.08 -20.85 -11.28
N GLN A 334 -0.82 -21.25 -11.50
CA GLN A 334 0.34 -20.37 -11.35
C GLN A 334 0.38 -19.25 -12.40
N LEU A 335 0.00 -19.54 -13.63
CA LEU A 335 0.06 -18.58 -14.74
C LEU A 335 -1.17 -17.65 -14.82
N THR A 336 -2.23 -17.91 -14.05
CA THR A 336 -3.48 -17.12 -14.14
C THR A 336 -3.21 -15.63 -13.93
N LEU A 337 -2.57 -15.23 -12.83
CA LEU A 337 -2.33 -13.80 -12.54
C LEU A 337 -1.28 -13.15 -13.47
N PRO A 338 -0.11 -13.77 -13.75
CA PRO A 338 0.85 -13.19 -14.70
C PRO A 338 0.31 -13.01 -16.12
N VAL A 339 -0.45 -14.00 -16.63
CA VAL A 339 -1.07 -13.90 -17.97
C VAL A 339 -2.14 -12.82 -17.99
N SER A 340 -2.95 -12.73 -16.93
CA SER A 340 -3.93 -11.65 -16.80
C SER A 340 -3.29 -10.27 -16.72
N ALA A 341 -2.14 -10.12 -16.05
CA ALA A 341 -1.41 -8.87 -16.04
C ALA A 341 -0.97 -8.44 -17.45
N LEU A 342 -0.46 -9.37 -18.26
CA LEU A 342 -0.13 -9.10 -19.66
C LEU A 342 -1.37 -8.76 -20.50
N ALA A 343 -2.49 -9.44 -20.26
CA ALA A 343 -3.76 -9.15 -20.94
C ALA A 343 -4.30 -7.75 -20.56
N VAL A 344 -4.21 -7.36 -19.29
CA VAL A 344 -4.56 -6.00 -18.82
C VAL A 344 -3.68 -4.95 -19.49
N LEU A 345 -2.36 -5.18 -19.61
CA LEU A 345 -1.47 -4.28 -20.33
C LEU A 345 -1.83 -4.19 -21.82
N ALA A 346 -2.25 -5.29 -22.46
CA ALA A 346 -2.71 -5.26 -23.84
C ALA A 346 -4.00 -4.43 -24.00
N CYS A 347 -4.87 -4.37 -22.99
CA CYS A 347 -6.08 -3.54 -22.99
C CYS A 347 -5.78 -2.04 -23.11
N THR A 348 -4.57 -1.57 -22.79
CA THR A 348 -4.12 -0.17 -22.98
C THR A 348 -4.41 0.35 -24.40
N PHE A 349 -4.33 -0.54 -25.39
CA PHE A 349 -4.50 -0.20 -26.80
C PHE A 349 -5.94 -0.32 -27.31
N ALA A 350 -6.90 -0.67 -26.44
CA ALA A 350 -8.31 -0.81 -26.82
C ALA A 350 -9.07 0.53 -26.93
N GLY A 351 -8.35 1.66 -26.85
CA GLY A 351 -8.89 3.00 -27.01
C GLY A 351 -9.94 3.32 -25.95
N HIS A 352 -11.13 3.75 -26.39
CA HIS A 352 -12.24 4.11 -25.50
C HIS A 352 -12.68 2.95 -24.58
N TRP A 353 -12.46 1.70 -24.99
CA TRP A 353 -12.85 0.51 -24.22
C TRP A 353 -11.76 -0.01 -23.28
N ALA A 354 -10.61 0.66 -23.16
CA ALA A 354 -9.44 0.14 -22.45
C ALA A 354 -9.74 -0.23 -20.99
N VAL A 355 -10.35 0.68 -20.22
CA VAL A 355 -10.67 0.47 -18.81
C VAL A 355 -11.72 -0.64 -18.64
N LEU A 356 -12.75 -0.67 -19.49
CA LEU A 356 -13.76 -1.73 -19.48
C LEU A 356 -13.17 -3.09 -19.82
N ALA A 357 -12.34 -3.16 -20.87
CA ALA A 357 -11.68 -4.39 -21.28
C ALA A 357 -10.77 -4.94 -20.16
N ALA A 358 -10.01 -4.07 -19.49
CA ALA A 358 -9.21 -4.46 -18.32
C ALA A 358 -10.11 -4.97 -17.17
N GLY A 359 -11.24 -4.31 -16.89
CA GLY A 359 -12.25 -4.78 -15.94
C GLY A 359 -12.83 -6.16 -16.28
N ILE A 360 -13.12 -6.42 -17.56
CA ILE A 360 -13.57 -7.74 -18.03
C ILE A 360 -12.46 -8.78 -17.85
N VAL A 361 -11.21 -8.47 -18.22
CA VAL A 361 -10.07 -9.38 -18.06
C VAL A 361 -9.88 -9.75 -16.58
N THR A 362 -9.89 -8.78 -15.67
CA THR A 362 -9.75 -9.05 -14.22
C THR A 362 -10.92 -9.88 -13.67
N THR A 363 -12.14 -9.66 -14.17
CA THR A 363 -13.32 -10.46 -13.79
C THR A 363 -13.20 -11.91 -14.29
N VAL A 364 -12.80 -12.10 -15.54
CA VAL A 364 -12.50 -13.44 -16.11
C VAL A 364 -11.39 -14.12 -15.33
N THR A 365 -10.40 -13.37 -14.86
CA THR A 365 -9.30 -13.87 -14.02
C THR A 365 -9.83 -14.47 -12.72
N VAL A 366 -10.76 -13.77 -12.04
CA VAL A 366 -11.42 -14.27 -10.84
C VAL A 366 -12.22 -15.54 -11.14
N ALA A 367 -13.01 -15.54 -12.22
CA ALA A 367 -13.82 -16.70 -12.61
C ALA A 367 -12.97 -17.93 -12.96
N VAL A 368 -11.87 -17.75 -13.70
CA VAL A 368 -10.92 -18.81 -14.02
C VAL A 368 -10.22 -19.32 -12.76
N GLY A 369 -9.76 -18.41 -11.90
CA GLY A 369 -9.09 -18.74 -10.65
C GLY A 369 -9.98 -19.57 -9.71
N THR A 370 -11.26 -19.20 -9.56
CA THR A 370 -12.23 -19.95 -8.75
C THR A 370 -12.54 -21.32 -9.35
N ALA A 371 -12.80 -21.39 -10.66
CA ALA A 371 -13.06 -22.65 -11.35
C ALA A 371 -11.88 -23.64 -11.27
N LEU A 372 -10.65 -23.15 -11.44
CA LEU A 372 -9.45 -23.98 -11.32
C LEU A 372 -9.22 -24.49 -9.88
N SER A 373 -9.54 -23.67 -8.88
CA SER A 373 -9.39 -24.05 -7.47
C SER A 373 -10.41 -25.12 -7.09
N ALA A 374 -11.68 -24.96 -7.53
CA ALA A 374 -12.74 -25.94 -7.31
C ALA A 374 -12.43 -27.31 -7.96
N ARG A 375 -11.86 -27.32 -9.17
CA ARG A 375 -11.42 -28.56 -9.85
C ARG A 375 -10.27 -29.26 -9.11
N GLY A 376 -9.36 -28.50 -8.51
CA GLY A 376 -8.26 -29.04 -7.71
C GLY A 376 -8.76 -29.79 -6.48
N GLY A 377 -9.62 -29.15 -5.68
CA GLY A 377 -10.19 -29.76 -4.48
C GLY A 377 -11.00 -31.03 -4.76
N ARG A 378 -11.75 -31.05 -5.87
CA ARG A 378 -12.51 -32.26 -6.28
C ARG A 378 -11.58 -33.45 -6.61
N LYS A 379 -10.47 -33.21 -7.31
CA LYS A 379 -9.50 -34.26 -7.64
C LYS A 379 -8.79 -34.82 -6.41
N GLU A 380 -8.49 -33.98 -5.43
CA GLU A 380 -7.91 -34.43 -4.15
C GLU A 380 -8.89 -35.29 -3.36
N GLN A 381 -10.17 -34.90 -3.30
CA GLN A 381 -11.22 -35.71 -2.67
C GLN A 381 -11.43 -37.06 -3.36
N GLU A 382 -11.47 -37.09 -4.70
CA GLU A 382 -11.59 -38.32 -5.48
C GLU A 382 -10.37 -39.24 -5.29
N ALA A 383 -9.15 -38.68 -5.22
CA ALA A 383 -7.94 -39.45 -4.95
C ALA A 383 -7.90 -40.03 -3.53
N GLN A 384 -8.35 -39.27 -2.53
CA GLN A 384 -8.47 -39.75 -1.15
C GLN A 384 -9.52 -40.86 -1.05
N ALA A 385 -10.69 -40.70 -1.68
CA ALA A 385 -11.73 -41.72 -1.68
C ALA A 385 -11.31 -43.03 -2.36
N ALA A 386 -10.43 -42.98 -3.37
CA ALA A 386 -9.88 -44.16 -4.03
C ALA A 386 -8.76 -44.87 -3.25
N SER A 387 -8.28 -44.27 -2.15
CA SER A 387 -7.24 -44.83 -1.27
C SER A 387 -7.78 -45.59 -0.04
N TRP A 388 -9.11 -45.59 0.14
CA TRP A 388 -9.87 -46.40 1.10
C TRP A 388 -10.59 -47.53 0.36
#